data_AF-A0A2A6NPZ4-F1
#
_entry.id   AF-A0A2A6NPZ4-F1
#
_cell.length_a   1.000
_cell.length_b   1.000
_cell.length_c   1.000
_cell.angle_alpha   90.00
_cell.angle_beta   90.00
_cell.angle_gamma   90.00
#
_symmetry.space_group_name_H-M   'P 1'
#
loop_
_entity.id
_entity.type
_entity.pdbx_description
1 polymer ?
#
loop_
_entity_poly.entity_id
_entity_poly.type
_entity_poly.pdbx_seq_one_letter_code
_entity_poly.pdbx_strand_id
1 'polypeptide(L)'
;MPCRRSRVSLKRSLIADQRGAVAFEMPIVYIFLLLVILLPLADLAIAGFQYISAFAALRGFGQAILYSPPPDVTNASSWASAALAKADSRYPIPSIQLICGDNNAVCASGNSDPTLAKWYVYSTTVTLSPMVLRSVLCTSGNTNPCSFTLFYSERFQ
;
A
#
# COMPACT_ATOMS: atom_id res chain seq x y z
N MET A 1 -32.04 21.77 -73.60
CA MET A 1 -31.19 20.61 -73.23
C MET A 1 -31.26 20.43 -71.73
N PRO A 2 -31.75 19.29 -71.18
CA PRO A 2 -31.79 19.10 -69.74
C PRO A 2 -30.46 18.53 -69.23
N CYS A 3 -29.82 19.22 -68.30
CA CYS A 3 -28.59 18.77 -67.63
C CYS A 3 -28.87 17.56 -66.72
N ARG A 4 -28.25 16.42 -67.02
CA ARG A 4 -28.36 15.17 -66.25
C ARG A 4 -27.55 15.29 -64.96
N ARG A 5 -28.21 15.53 -63.83
CA ARG A 5 -27.57 15.60 -62.51
C ARG A 5 -27.19 14.18 -62.05
N SER A 6 -25.90 13.90 -61.99
CA SER A 6 -25.34 12.64 -61.47
C SER A 6 -25.78 12.43 -60.02
N ARG A 7 -26.38 11.26 -59.71
CA ARG A 7 -26.73 10.87 -58.34
C ARG A 7 -25.44 10.62 -57.57
N VAL A 8 -25.08 11.55 -56.68
CA VAL A 8 -23.95 11.37 -55.76
C VAL A 8 -24.29 10.19 -54.83
N SER A 9 -23.40 9.19 -54.78
CA SER A 9 -23.55 8.03 -53.91
C SER A 9 -23.53 8.47 -52.44
N LEU A 10 -24.56 8.08 -51.68
CA LEU A 10 -24.68 8.31 -50.23
C LEU A 10 -23.43 7.88 -49.45
N LYS A 11 -22.79 6.78 -49.86
CA LYS A 11 -21.53 6.32 -49.25
C LYS A 11 -20.38 7.32 -49.45
N ARG A 12 -20.33 7.96 -50.62
CA ARG A 12 -19.33 9.01 -50.92
C ARG A 12 -19.63 10.30 -50.17
N SER A 13 -20.91 10.61 -49.95
CA SER A 13 -21.34 11.74 -49.12
C SER A 13 -20.98 11.54 -47.64
N LEU A 14 -21.15 10.32 -47.10
CA LEU A 14 -20.77 9.99 -45.72
C LEU A 14 -19.25 9.98 -45.50
N ILE A 15 -18.47 9.52 -46.49
CA ILE A 15 -17.00 9.54 -46.42
C ILE A 15 -16.44 10.97 -46.63
N ALA A 16 -17.11 11.81 -47.42
CA ALA A 16 -16.73 13.21 -47.62
C ALA A 16 -17.08 14.09 -46.42
N ASP A 17 -17.98 13.66 -45.54
CA ASP A 17 -18.36 14.39 -44.34
C ASP A 17 -17.33 14.18 -43.22
N GLN A 18 -16.16 14.81 -43.38
CA GLN A 18 -15.08 14.84 -42.39
C GLN A 18 -15.53 15.35 -41.01
N ARG A 19 -16.69 16.02 -40.94
CA ARG A 19 -17.27 16.52 -39.68
C ARG A 19 -17.66 15.40 -38.71
N GLY A 20 -18.02 14.22 -39.21
CA GLY A 20 -18.34 13.06 -38.39
C GLY A 20 -17.09 12.41 -37.76
N ALA A 21 -15.97 12.38 -38.49
CA ALA A 21 -14.70 11.87 -37.95
C ALA A 21 -14.15 12.77 -36.84
N VAL A 22 -14.18 14.09 -37.03
CA VAL A 22 -13.77 15.08 -36.03
C VAL A 22 -14.66 15.03 -34.78
N ALA A 23 -15.94 14.68 -34.92
CA ALA A 23 -16.86 14.53 -33.78
C ALA A 23 -16.53 13.30 -32.90
N PHE A 24 -15.88 12.26 -33.44
CA PHE A 24 -15.43 11.10 -32.67
C PHE A 24 -14.06 11.30 -32.00
N GLU A 25 -13.24 12.23 -32.50
CA GLU A 25 -11.96 12.55 -31.87
C GLU A 25 -12.15 13.18 -30.48
N MET A 26 -13.13 14.07 -30.33
CA MET A 26 -13.42 14.76 -29.06
C MET A 26 -13.73 13.81 -27.88
N PRO A 27 -14.62 12.81 -27.99
CA PRO A 27 -14.85 11.86 -26.90
C PRO A 27 -13.64 10.97 -26.63
N ILE A 28 -12.85 10.59 -27.65
CA ILE A 28 -11.62 9.79 -27.47
C ILE A 28 -10.58 10.58 -26.69
N VAL A 29 -10.34 11.85 -27.08
CA VAL A 29 -9.41 12.75 -26.37
C VAL A 29 -9.90 12.99 -24.94
N TYR A 30 -11.21 13.17 -24.73
CA TYR A 30 -11.76 13.37 -23.40
C TYR A 30 -11.58 12.14 -22.49
N ILE A 31 -11.84 10.94 -23.01
CA ILE A 31 -11.58 9.68 -22.28
C ILE A 31 -10.10 9.55 -21.94
N PHE A 32 -9.21 9.86 -22.89
CA PHE A 32 -7.78 9.83 -22.65
C PHE A 32 -7.35 10.81 -21.55
N LEU A 33 -7.85 12.06 -21.59
CA LEU A 33 -7.59 13.06 -20.54
C LEU A 33 -8.11 12.60 -19.17
N LEU A 34 -9.30 12.00 -19.12
CA LEU A 34 -9.83 11.44 -17.87
C LEU A 34 -8.95 10.30 -17.35
N LEU A 35 -8.52 9.37 -18.20
CA LEU A 35 -7.67 8.25 -17.79
C LEU A 35 -6.29 8.72 -17.30
N VAL A 36 -5.71 9.74 -17.94
CA VAL A 36 -4.43 10.34 -17.51
C VAL A 36 -4.52 10.92 -16.10
N ILE A 37 -5.69 11.38 -15.66
CA ILE A 37 -5.90 11.92 -14.31
C ILE A 37 -6.33 10.82 -13.33
N LEU A 38 -7.28 9.97 -13.72
CA LEU A 38 -7.88 8.97 -12.83
C LEU A 38 -6.93 7.82 -12.50
N LEU A 39 -6.09 7.38 -13.43
CA LEU A 39 -5.17 6.26 -13.19
C LEU A 39 -4.09 6.59 -12.13
N PRO A 40 -3.38 7.74 -12.20
CA PRO A 40 -2.47 8.14 -11.13
C PRO A 40 -3.20 8.38 -9.79
N LEU A 41 -4.41 8.93 -9.83
CA LEU A 41 -5.20 9.18 -8.63
C LEU A 41 -5.60 7.86 -7.94
N ALA A 42 -5.97 6.85 -8.73
CA ALA A 42 -6.27 5.52 -8.23
C ALA A 42 -5.04 4.85 -7.59
N ASP A 43 -3.87 4.96 -8.22
CA ASP A 43 -2.61 4.46 -7.64
C ASP A 43 -2.32 5.10 -6.26
N LEU A 44 -2.48 6.43 -6.14
CA LEU A 44 -2.30 7.14 -4.87
C LEU A 44 -3.33 6.70 -3.82
N ALA A 45 -4.60 6.56 -4.22
CA ALA A 45 -5.65 6.14 -3.32
C ALA A 45 -5.38 4.72 -2.78
N ILE A 46 -5.03 3.78 -3.64
CA ILE A 46 -4.70 2.40 -3.25
C ILE A 46 -3.50 2.39 -2.30
N ALA A 47 -2.44 3.15 -2.62
CA ALA A 47 -1.27 3.26 -1.75
C ALA A 47 -1.63 3.84 -0.37
N GLY A 48 -2.44 4.89 -0.34
CA GLY A 48 -2.92 5.50 0.91
C GLY A 48 -3.77 4.54 1.75
N PHE A 49 -4.71 3.81 1.13
CA PHE A 49 -5.54 2.84 1.82
C PHE A 49 -4.72 1.69 2.41
N GLN A 50 -3.75 1.15 1.66
CA GLN A 50 -2.87 0.11 2.18
C GLN A 50 -1.99 0.61 3.33
N TYR A 51 -1.45 1.83 3.23
CA TYR A 51 -0.67 2.42 4.31
C TYR A 51 -1.49 2.59 5.59
N ILE A 52 -2.67 3.20 5.50
CA ILE A 52 -3.54 3.46 6.65
C ILE A 52 -4.00 2.15 7.30
N SER A 53 -4.39 1.17 6.48
CA SER A 53 -4.86 -0.12 6.99
C SER A 53 -3.74 -0.93 7.66
N ALA A 54 -2.53 -0.92 7.11
CA ALA A 54 -1.37 -1.52 7.75
C ALA A 54 -1.00 -0.83 9.06
N PHE A 55 -1.04 0.50 9.10
CA PHE A 55 -0.78 1.26 10.33
C PHE A 55 -1.85 1.01 11.41
N ALA A 56 -3.12 0.92 11.02
CA ALA A 56 -4.20 0.54 11.92
C ALA A 56 -4.03 -0.88 12.46
N ALA A 57 -3.58 -1.82 11.63
CA ALA A 57 -3.28 -3.19 12.05
C ALA A 57 -2.10 -3.24 13.04
N LEU A 58 -1.03 -2.49 12.80
CA LEU A 58 0.09 -2.35 13.74
C LEU A 58 -0.38 -1.82 15.10
N ARG A 59 -1.16 -0.74 15.11
CA ARG A 59 -1.72 -0.19 16.35
C ARG A 59 -2.64 -1.18 17.05
N GLY A 60 -3.50 -1.87 16.31
CA GLY A 60 -4.39 -2.91 16.85
C GLY A 60 -3.62 -4.06 17.49
N PHE A 61 -2.51 -4.46 16.90
CA PHE A 61 -1.60 -5.46 17.45
C PHE A 61 -0.96 -4.99 18.77
N GLY A 62 -0.47 -3.75 18.83
CA GLY A 62 0.05 -3.16 20.07
C GLY A 62 -0.99 -3.15 21.21
N GLN A 63 -2.21 -2.73 20.90
CA GLN A 63 -3.33 -2.79 21.86
C GLN A 63 -3.64 -4.24 22.28
N ALA A 64 -3.60 -5.21 21.37
CA ALA A 64 -3.83 -6.62 21.70
C ALA A 64 -2.79 -7.19 22.67
N ILE A 65 -1.53 -6.72 22.58
CA ILE A 65 -0.47 -7.06 23.54
C ILE A 65 -0.72 -6.35 24.87
N LEU A 66 -1.14 -5.09 24.88
CA LEU A 66 -1.42 -4.33 26.11
C LEU A 66 -2.57 -4.94 26.92
N TYR A 67 -3.67 -5.34 26.26
CA TYR A 67 -4.84 -5.90 26.95
C TYR A 67 -4.69 -7.37 27.34
N SER A 68 -3.87 -8.13 26.61
CA SER A 68 -3.61 -9.53 26.89
C SER A 68 -2.12 -9.79 26.69
N PRO A 69 -1.30 -9.41 27.67
CA PRO A 69 0.14 -9.59 27.56
C PRO A 69 0.48 -11.08 27.52
N PRO A 70 1.49 -11.48 26.71
CA PRO A 70 2.04 -12.82 26.80
C PRO A 70 2.57 -13.10 28.22
N PRO A 71 2.49 -14.36 28.69
CA PRO A 71 2.65 -14.70 30.11
C PRO A 71 4.06 -14.48 30.67
N ASP A 72 5.11 -14.45 29.84
CA ASP A 72 6.50 -14.41 30.30
C ASP A 72 7.37 -13.43 29.52
N VAL A 73 7.66 -12.24 30.08
CA VAL A 73 8.63 -11.28 29.52
C VAL A 73 10.09 -11.59 29.93
N THR A 74 10.29 -12.53 30.85
CA THR A 74 11.60 -13.02 31.34
C THR A 74 12.40 -13.77 30.27
N ASN A 75 11.73 -14.27 29.24
CA ASN A 75 12.37 -14.89 28.09
C ASN A 75 11.88 -14.21 26.81
N ALA A 76 12.70 -13.31 26.28
CA ALA A 76 12.38 -12.51 25.11
C ALA A 76 12.01 -13.34 23.88
N SER A 77 12.58 -14.54 23.72
CA SER A 77 12.32 -15.41 22.57
C SER A 77 10.93 -16.06 22.62
N SER A 78 10.55 -16.60 23.78
CA SER A 78 9.20 -17.17 23.98
C SER A 78 8.15 -16.08 23.96
N TRP A 79 8.44 -14.92 24.57
CA TRP A 79 7.57 -13.75 24.51
C TRP A 79 7.31 -13.31 23.07
N ALA A 80 8.37 -13.15 22.27
CA ALA A 80 8.25 -12.75 20.88
C ALA A 80 7.39 -13.73 20.08
N SER A 81 7.61 -15.04 20.25
CA SER A 81 6.81 -16.06 19.56
C SER A 81 5.32 -16.01 19.93
N ALA A 82 5.00 -15.83 21.22
CA ALA A 82 3.64 -15.72 21.71
C ALA A 82 2.95 -14.40 21.29
N ALA A 83 3.72 -13.30 21.23
CA ALA A 83 3.25 -12.02 20.71
C ALA A 83 2.95 -12.12 19.21
N LEU A 84 3.86 -12.69 18.41
CA LEU A 84 3.68 -12.86 16.96
C LEU A 84 2.48 -13.75 16.62
N ALA A 85 2.13 -14.72 17.47
CA ALA A 85 0.92 -15.53 17.29
C ALA A 85 -0.38 -14.71 17.33
N LYS A 86 -0.36 -13.48 17.86
CA LYS A 86 -1.50 -12.55 17.88
C LYS A 86 -1.56 -11.64 16.64
N ALA A 87 -0.56 -11.67 15.76
CA ALA A 87 -0.54 -10.86 14.55
C ALA A 87 -1.62 -11.30 13.55
N ASP A 88 -2.26 -10.35 12.87
CA ASP A 88 -3.21 -10.66 11.79
C ASP A 88 -2.43 -11.23 10.60
N SER A 89 -2.89 -12.37 10.08
CA SER A 89 -2.35 -13.02 8.87
C SER A 89 -2.26 -12.09 7.64
N ARG A 90 -3.10 -11.05 7.56
CA ARG A 90 -3.13 -10.08 6.45
C ARG A 90 -2.00 -9.06 6.53
N TYR A 91 -1.46 -8.80 7.72
CA TYR A 91 -0.36 -7.89 7.97
C TYR A 91 0.70 -8.61 8.81
N PRO A 92 1.43 -9.56 8.21
CA PRO A 92 2.40 -10.35 8.95
C PRO A 92 3.47 -9.46 9.55
N ILE A 93 3.80 -9.74 10.80
CA ILE A 93 4.92 -9.13 11.52
C ILE A 93 6.04 -10.18 11.50
N PRO A 94 7.12 -10.00 10.72
CA PRO A 94 8.15 -11.03 10.58
C PRO A 94 9.00 -11.17 11.85
N SER A 95 9.11 -10.10 12.64
CA SER A 95 9.88 -10.09 13.88
C SER A 95 9.39 -9.01 14.82
N ILE A 96 9.43 -9.31 16.12
CA ILE A 96 9.23 -8.36 17.21
C ILE A 96 10.46 -8.38 18.10
N GLN A 97 10.94 -7.21 18.50
CA GLN A 97 12.09 -7.03 19.37
C GLN A 97 11.63 -6.39 20.67
N LEU A 98 11.97 -7.04 21.78
CA LEU A 98 11.80 -6.48 23.12
C LEU A 98 13.05 -5.65 23.45
N ILE A 99 12.87 -4.44 23.96
CA ILE A 99 13.97 -3.57 24.38
C ILE A 99 13.99 -3.45 25.90
N CYS A 100 15.15 -3.80 26.49
CA CYS A 100 15.38 -3.89 27.92
C CYS A 100 16.43 -2.86 28.39
N GLY A 101 16.16 -2.23 29.52
CA GLY A 101 17.06 -1.35 30.25
C GLY A 101 17.11 0.09 29.75
N ASP A 102 17.97 0.90 30.36
CA ASP A 102 18.17 2.31 30.02
C ASP A 102 19.04 2.52 28.76
N ASN A 103 19.77 1.49 28.34
CA ASN A 103 20.70 1.55 27.22
C ASN A 103 20.07 1.19 25.86
N ASN A 104 18.74 1.06 25.79
CA ASN A 104 18.00 0.70 24.57
C ASN A 104 18.47 -0.63 23.92
N ALA A 105 18.96 -1.57 24.73
CA ALA A 105 19.49 -2.84 24.23
C ALA A 105 18.36 -3.84 23.97
N VAL A 106 18.49 -4.65 22.91
CA VAL A 106 17.57 -5.79 22.69
C VAL A 106 17.68 -6.76 23.88
N CYS A 107 16.53 -7.24 24.36
CA CYS A 107 16.47 -8.21 25.44
C CYS A 107 17.06 -9.55 25.00
N ALA A 108 17.98 -10.08 25.79
CA ALA A 108 18.71 -11.32 25.64
C ALA A 108 18.93 -11.93 27.03
N SER A 109 19.33 -13.20 27.12
CA SER A 109 19.38 -13.94 28.39
C SER A 109 20.18 -13.28 29.53
N GLY A 110 21.09 -12.35 29.22
CA GLY A 110 21.86 -11.58 30.22
C GLY A 110 21.24 -10.25 30.68
N ASN A 111 20.17 -9.76 30.06
CA ASN A 111 19.48 -8.51 30.40
C ASN A 111 17.93 -8.63 30.32
N SER A 112 17.39 -9.85 30.33
CA SER A 112 15.95 -10.17 30.21
C SER A 112 15.16 -9.97 31.50
N ASP A 113 15.62 -9.13 32.43
CA ASP A 113 14.86 -8.92 33.66
C ASP A 113 13.49 -8.29 33.31
N PRO A 114 12.37 -8.87 33.76
CA PRO A 114 11.01 -8.37 33.49
C PRO A 114 10.82 -6.91 33.89
N THR A 115 11.57 -6.44 34.89
CA THR A 115 11.54 -5.05 35.37
C THR A 115 12.26 -4.07 34.43
N LEU A 116 13.08 -4.58 33.51
CA LEU A 116 13.85 -3.78 32.57
C LEU A 116 13.17 -3.64 31.20
N ALA A 117 12.15 -4.44 30.88
CA ALA A 117 11.45 -4.35 29.60
C ALA A 117 10.63 -3.05 29.52
N LYS A 118 11.01 -2.12 28.60
CA LYS A 118 10.40 -0.78 28.53
C LYS A 118 9.53 -0.55 27.31
N TRP A 119 9.95 -1.08 26.16
CA TRP A 119 9.18 -1.00 24.92
C TRP A 119 9.48 -2.18 24.03
N TYR A 120 8.58 -2.41 23.08
CA TYR A 120 8.72 -3.40 22.03
C TYR A 120 8.62 -2.70 20.68
N VAL A 121 9.43 -3.17 19.73
CA VAL A 121 9.54 -2.62 18.38
C VAL A 121 9.25 -3.73 17.40
N TYR A 122 8.47 -3.43 16.38
CA TYR A 122 8.08 -4.36 15.35
C TYR A 122 7.86 -3.62 14.04
N SER A 123 7.82 -4.40 12.96
CA SER A 123 7.56 -3.85 11.65
C SER A 123 6.61 -4.75 10.88
N THR A 124 5.94 -4.17 9.89
CA THR A 124 5.21 -4.93 8.89
C THR A 124 5.62 -4.46 7.50
N THR A 125 5.50 -5.34 6.52
CA THR A 125 5.84 -5.03 5.14
C THR A 125 4.58 -5.03 4.28
N VAL A 126 4.38 -3.95 3.55
CA VAL A 126 3.24 -3.75 2.65
C VAL A 126 3.74 -3.73 1.22
N THR A 127 3.07 -4.47 0.34
CA THR A 127 3.44 -4.58 -1.07
C THR A 127 2.47 -3.81 -1.96
N LEU A 128 3.00 -2.84 -2.69
CA LEU A 128 2.26 -2.00 -3.64
C LEU A 128 2.62 -2.38 -5.08
N SER A 129 1.61 -2.36 -5.95
CA SER A 129 1.76 -2.60 -7.39
C SER A 129 1.12 -1.47 -8.21
N PRO A 130 1.68 -0.26 -8.20
CA PRO A 130 1.17 0.87 -8.99
C PRO A 130 1.20 0.61 -10.50
N MET A 131 0.19 1.13 -11.19
CA MET A 131 0.04 1.01 -12.64
C MET A 131 0.85 2.08 -13.38
N VAL A 132 0.75 3.34 -12.95
CA VAL A 132 1.30 4.53 -13.62
C VAL A 132 2.35 5.22 -12.76
N LEU A 133 2.13 5.38 -11.45
CA LEU A 133 3.03 6.11 -10.54
C LEU A 133 4.22 5.29 -10.03
N ARG A 134 4.70 4.36 -10.86
CA ARG A 134 5.75 3.39 -10.50
C ARG A 134 7.04 4.06 -10.04
N SER A 135 7.55 5.03 -10.78
CA SER A 135 8.80 5.73 -10.47
C SER A 135 8.71 6.66 -9.26
N VAL A 136 7.50 7.09 -8.90
CA VAL A 136 7.25 8.02 -7.78
C VAL A 136 7.00 7.26 -6.49
N LEU A 137 6.20 6.20 -6.56
CA LEU A 137 5.87 5.38 -5.39
C LEU A 137 7.00 4.38 -5.10
N CYS A 138 7.51 3.68 -6.11
CA CYS A 138 8.56 2.69 -5.95
C CYS A 138 9.95 3.29 -6.20
N THR A 139 10.44 4.11 -5.27
CA THR A 139 11.76 4.77 -5.35
C THR A 139 12.93 3.87 -4.93
N SER A 140 12.68 2.79 -4.19
CA SER A 140 13.67 1.75 -3.94
C SER A 140 13.80 0.87 -5.17
N GLY A 141 15.00 0.38 -5.50
CA GLY A 141 15.31 -0.35 -6.74
C GLY A 141 14.56 -1.67 -6.99
N ASN A 142 13.46 -1.94 -6.27
CA ASN A 142 12.58 -3.08 -6.47
C ASN A 142 11.48 -2.71 -7.48
N THR A 143 11.61 -3.28 -8.66
CA THR A 143 10.64 -3.21 -9.76
C THR A 143 9.33 -3.89 -9.37
N ASN A 144 8.21 -3.17 -9.54
CA ASN A 144 6.82 -3.59 -9.27
C ASN A 144 6.57 -5.11 -9.23
N PRO A 145 6.07 -5.66 -8.10
CA PRO A 145 5.57 -4.95 -6.91
C PRO A 145 6.70 -4.41 -6.01
N CYS A 146 6.52 -3.19 -5.47
CA CYS A 146 7.45 -2.59 -4.52
C CYS A 146 6.96 -2.74 -3.09
N SER A 147 7.89 -2.92 -2.16
CA SER A 147 7.59 -3.21 -0.76
C SER A 147 8.07 -2.08 0.15
N PHE A 148 7.25 -1.70 1.13
CA PHE A 148 7.57 -0.70 2.14
C PHE A 148 7.45 -1.32 3.52
N THR A 149 8.50 -1.12 4.32
CA THR A 149 8.50 -1.57 5.71
C THR A 149 8.07 -0.41 6.61
N LEU A 150 7.01 -0.63 7.36
CA LEU A 150 6.50 0.29 8.37
C LEU A 150 7.04 -0.15 9.73
N PHE A 151 7.63 0.79 10.47
CA PHE A 151 8.13 0.55 11.82
C PHE A 151 7.17 1.11 12.85
N TYR A 152 6.99 0.39 13.94
CA TYR A 152 6.16 0.81 15.05
C TYR A 152 6.80 0.39 16.38
N SER A 153 6.64 1.24 17.39
CA SER A 153 7.11 0.97 18.74
C SER A 153 6.06 1.37 19.76
N GLU A 154 5.90 0.56 20.80
CA GLU A 154 4.99 0.82 21.90
C GLU A 154 5.66 0.49 23.24
N ARG A 155 5.30 1.24 24.29
CA ARG A 155 5.83 1.03 25.65
C ARG A 155 4.97 0.03 26.41
N PHE A 156 5.61 -0.70 27.32
CA PHE A 156 4.87 -1.41 28.37
C PHE A 156 4.29 -0.38 29.35
N GLN A 157 3.08 -0.64 29.85
CA GLN A 157 2.39 0.19 30.84
C GLN A 157 2.93 -0.06 32.25
#